data_AF-A0A6M3LGT5-F1
#
_entry.id   AF-A0A6M3LGT5-F1
#
_cell.length_a   1.000
_cell.length_b   1.000
_cell.length_c   1.000
_cell.angle_alpha   90.00
_cell.angle_beta   90.00
_cell.angle_gamma   90.00
#
_symmetry.space_group_name_H-M   'P 1'
#
loop_
_entity.id
_entity.type
_entity.pdbx_description
1 polymer ?
#
loop_
_entity_poly.entity_id
_entity_poly.type
_entity_poly.pdbx_seq_one_letter_code
_entity_poly.pdbx_strand_id
1 'polypeptide(L)'
;MNNAETTRLIYRISTILTDHRGPGNAIARRELRRALRITFGDDETSDREMRAMIKKHLPGVCYGSRGYYLPRDKGEADKTLDQNRKRALSLFEASSNLRKAYPDWYGNEAQMELFN
;
A
#
# COMPACT_ATOMS: atom_id res chain seq x y z
N MET A 1 -17.81 -4.07 -7.43
CA MET A 1 -18.13 -2.63 -7.29
C MET A 1 -18.30 -1.98 -8.65
N ASN A 2 -19.33 -1.17 -8.82
CA ASN A 2 -19.49 -0.31 -9.98
C ASN A 2 -18.63 0.98 -9.86
N ASN A 3 -18.56 1.79 -10.93
CA ASN A 3 -17.74 3.00 -10.96
C ASN A 3 -18.19 4.05 -9.91
N ALA A 4 -19.48 4.10 -9.59
CA ALA A 4 -20.02 5.04 -8.60
C ALA A 4 -19.64 4.67 -7.16
N GLU A 5 -19.70 3.39 -6.79
CA GLU A 5 -19.25 2.86 -5.49
C GLU A 5 -17.75 3.08 -5.28
N THR A 6 -16.98 2.82 -6.34
CA THR A 6 -15.54 3.07 -6.40
C THR A 6 -15.22 4.53 -6.09
N THR A 7 -15.90 5.45 -6.77
CA THR A 7 -15.72 6.90 -6.58
C THR A 7 -16.10 7.34 -5.17
N ARG A 8 -17.21 6.82 -4.62
CA ARG A 8 -17.64 7.14 -3.25
C ARG A 8 -16.64 6.66 -2.20
N LEU A 9 -16.13 5.43 -2.34
CA LEU A 9 -15.15 4.89 -1.40
C LEU A 9 -13.85 5.70 -1.43
N ILE A 10 -13.37 6.07 -2.63
CA ILE A 10 -12.18 6.93 -2.78
C ILE A 10 -12.38 8.26 -2.06
N TYR A 11 -13.54 8.90 -2.26
CA TYR A 11 -13.87 10.15 -1.60
C TYR A 11 -13.84 10.01 -0.07
N ARG A 12 -14.51 8.98 0.48
CA ARG A 12 -14.55 8.71 1.92
C ARG A 12 -13.17 8.48 2.53
N ILE A 13 -12.34 7.66 1.87
CA ILE A 13 -10.97 7.41 2.32
C ILE A 13 -10.16 8.70 2.30
N SER A 14 -10.31 9.51 1.25
CA SER A 14 -9.63 10.79 1.14
C SER A 14 -10.02 11.73 2.26
N THR A 15 -11.32 11.82 2.59
CA THR A 15 -11.85 12.65 3.69
C THR A 15 -11.26 12.25 5.05
N ILE A 16 -11.08 10.96 5.32
CA ILE A 16 -10.43 10.56 6.58
C ILE A 16 -8.94 10.92 6.54
N LEU A 17 -8.27 10.66 5.42
CA LEU A 17 -6.83 10.86 5.29
C LEU A 17 -6.39 12.33 5.31
N THR A 18 -7.28 13.30 5.03
CA THR A 18 -6.93 14.73 5.12
C THR A 18 -6.48 15.13 6.52
N ASP A 19 -6.96 14.45 7.56
CA ASP A 19 -6.61 14.70 8.96
C ASP A 19 -5.34 13.94 9.39
N HIS A 20 -4.85 13.03 8.54
CA HIS A 20 -3.69 12.17 8.80
C HIS A 20 -2.49 12.59 7.97
N ARG A 21 -1.92 13.75 8.32
CA ARG A 21 -0.73 14.31 7.65
C ARG A 21 0.57 14.00 8.38
N GLY A 22 1.54 13.51 7.62
CA GLY A 22 2.88 13.18 8.08
C GLY A 22 2.99 11.81 8.78
N PRO A 23 4.20 11.22 8.83
CA PRO A 23 4.42 9.86 9.33
C PRO A 23 4.14 9.72 10.83
N GLY A 24 4.21 10.81 11.58
CA GLY A 24 3.88 10.85 13.01
C GLY A 24 2.37 10.71 13.29
N ASN A 25 1.52 11.01 12.31
CA ASN A 25 0.06 10.99 12.41
C ASN A 25 -0.56 10.01 11.40
N ALA A 26 0.15 8.93 11.08
CA ALA A 26 -0.36 7.89 10.19
C ALA A 26 -1.49 7.09 10.86
N ILE A 27 -2.54 6.81 10.10
CA ILE A 27 -3.66 5.98 10.55
C ILE A 27 -3.41 4.52 10.24
N ALA A 28 -3.50 3.65 11.25
CA ALA A 28 -3.35 2.22 11.05
C ALA A 28 -4.49 1.67 10.18
N ARG A 29 -4.24 0.62 9.40
CA ARG A 29 -5.24 0.07 8.46
C ARG A 29 -6.56 -0.31 9.14
N ARG A 30 -6.45 -0.94 10.32
CA ARG A 30 -7.60 -1.33 11.15
C ARG A 30 -8.41 -0.13 11.60
N GLU A 31 -7.73 0.97 11.93
CA GLU A 31 -8.36 2.21 12.37
C GLU A 31 -9.01 2.94 11.20
N LEU A 32 -8.37 2.98 10.03
CA LEU A 32 -8.98 3.53 8.82
C LEU A 32 -10.27 2.79 8.47
N ARG A 33 -10.27 1.46 8.52
CA ARG A 33 -11.47 0.66 8.28
C ARG A 33 -12.55 0.91 9.33
N ARG A 34 -12.15 1.04 10.60
CA ARG A 34 -13.08 1.39 11.70
C ARG A 34 -13.68 2.78 11.49
N ALA A 35 -12.88 3.76 11.05
CA ALA A 35 -13.34 5.11 10.76
C ALA A 35 -14.32 5.13 9.57
N LEU A 36 -14.03 4.41 8.48
CA LEU A 36 -14.96 4.25 7.35
C LEU A 36 -16.33 3.70 7.79
N ARG A 37 -16.31 2.67 8.64
CA ARG A 37 -17.50 2.09 9.24
C ARG A 37 -18.30 3.08 10.09
N ILE A 38 -17.64 3.76 11.02
CA ILE A 38 -18.31 4.68 11.95
C ILE A 38 -18.84 5.93 11.24
N THR A 39 -18.02 6.53 10.36
CA THR A 39 -18.32 7.82 9.73
C THR A 39 -19.29 7.67 8.55
N PHE A 40 -19.22 6.57 7.81
CA PHE A 40 -19.96 6.41 6.55
C PHE A 40 -20.85 5.16 6.50
N GLY A 41 -20.91 4.34 7.57
CA GLY A 41 -21.65 3.09 7.58
C GLY A 41 -21.07 2.02 6.64
N ASP A 42 -19.78 2.10 6.31
CA ASP A 42 -19.13 1.22 5.34
C ASP A 42 -18.73 -0.11 5.99
N ASP A 43 -19.64 -1.09 5.94
CA ASP A 43 -19.44 -2.44 6.51
C ASP A 43 -18.99 -3.48 5.46
N GLU A 44 -19.08 -3.14 4.17
CA GLU A 44 -18.89 -4.10 3.07
C GLU A 44 -17.46 -4.09 2.50
N THR A 45 -16.71 -3.01 2.66
CA THR A 45 -15.37 -2.91 2.06
C THR A 45 -14.36 -3.80 2.79
N SER A 46 -13.83 -4.81 2.10
CA SER A 46 -12.76 -5.66 2.64
C SER A 46 -11.42 -4.92 2.75
N ASP A 47 -10.52 -5.40 3.63
CA ASP A 47 -9.15 -4.81 3.74
C ASP A 47 -8.40 -4.89 2.40
N ARG A 48 -8.57 -6.00 1.67
CA ARG A 48 -7.94 -6.21 0.37
C ARG A 48 -8.43 -5.18 -0.65
N GLU A 49 -9.73 -4.94 -0.72
CA GLU A 49 -10.33 -3.96 -1.63
C GLU A 49 -9.91 -2.55 -1.26
N MET A 50 -10.00 -2.16 0.02
CA MET A 50 -9.54 -0.86 0.50
C MET A 50 -8.08 -0.60 0.10
N ARG A 51 -7.20 -1.60 0.29
CA ARG A 51 -5.78 -1.51 -0.10
C ARG A 51 -5.60 -1.33 -1.60
N ALA A 52 -6.30 -2.13 -2.40
CA ALA A 52 -6.24 -2.04 -3.85
C ALA A 52 -6.72 -0.67 -4.34
N MET A 53 -7.78 -0.16 -3.73
CA MET A 53 -8.38 1.14 -4.03
C MET A 53 -7.43 2.30 -3.71
N ILE A 54 -6.85 2.32 -2.51
CA ILE A 54 -5.85 3.33 -2.14
C ILE A 54 -4.68 3.30 -3.12
N LYS A 55 -4.12 2.11 -3.39
CA LYS A 55 -2.96 1.98 -4.28
C LYS A 55 -3.25 2.43 -5.72
N LYS A 56 -4.44 2.11 -6.24
CA LYS A 56 -4.81 2.39 -7.64
C LYS A 56 -5.26 3.83 -7.85
N HIS A 57 -5.97 4.41 -6.89
CA HIS A 57 -6.68 5.67 -7.08
C HIS A 57 -6.18 6.82 -6.22
N LEU A 58 -5.35 6.55 -5.21
CA LEU A 58 -4.80 7.57 -4.31
C LEU A 58 -3.27 7.51 -4.27
N PRO A 59 -2.58 7.81 -5.40
CA PRO A 59 -1.13 7.70 -5.48
C PRO A 59 -0.38 8.66 -4.54
N GLY A 60 -1.04 9.73 -4.08
CA GLY A 60 -0.47 10.68 -3.11
C GLY A 60 -0.42 10.16 -1.66
N VAL A 61 -1.01 9.00 -1.37
CA VAL A 61 -1.02 8.41 -0.03
C VAL A 61 0.26 7.63 0.21
N CYS A 62 1.00 8.05 1.22
CA CYS A 62 2.15 7.31 1.71
C CYS A 62 1.71 6.14 2.59
N TYR A 63 2.47 5.04 2.55
CA TYR A 63 2.26 3.88 3.40
C TYR A 63 3.55 3.52 4.15
N GLY A 64 3.46 3.46 5.48
CA GLY A 64 4.57 3.14 6.37
C GLY A 64 4.26 1.96 7.27
N SER A 65 5.16 1.68 8.22
CA SER A 65 4.93 0.68 9.28
C SER A 65 3.75 1.04 10.17
N ARG A 66 3.48 2.34 10.36
CA ARG A 66 2.38 2.86 11.18
C ARG A 66 1.03 2.94 10.46
N GLY A 67 1.01 2.78 9.13
CA GLY A 67 -0.22 2.83 8.33
C GLY A 67 -0.16 3.86 7.20
N TYR A 68 -1.30 4.51 6.93
CA TYR A 68 -1.49 5.45 5.82
C TYR A 68 -1.38 6.89 6.28
N TYR A 69 -0.81 7.76 5.45
CA TYR A 69 -0.78 9.20 5.70
C TYR A 69 -0.61 9.98 4.41
N LEU A 70 -0.98 11.26 4.44
CA LEU A 70 -0.62 12.22 3.40
C LEU A 70 0.69 12.93 3.76
N PRO A 71 1.67 13.03 2.86
CA PRO A 71 2.90 13.76 3.15
C PRO A 71 2.61 15.25 3.38
N ARG A 72 3.34 15.89 4.30
CA ARG A 72 3.22 17.34 4.56
C ARG A 72 3.99 18.17 3.53
N ASP A 73 5.09 17.61 3.05
CA ASP A 73 5.99 18.27 2.11
C ASP A 73 6.67 17.24 1.20
N LYS A 74 7.42 17.76 0.22
CA LYS A 74 8.20 16.96 -0.71
C LYS A 74 9.24 16.07 -0.02
N GLY A 75 9.87 16.55 1.05
CA GLY A 75 10.90 15.81 1.77
C GLY A 75 10.36 14.54 2.43
N GLU A 76 9.15 14.58 2.98
CA GLU A 76 8.47 13.39 3.52
C GLU A 76 8.10 12.38 2.41
N ALA A 77 7.64 12.88 1.26
CA ALA A 77 7.36 12.04 0.11
C ALA A 77 8.63 11.34 -0.41
N ASP A 78 9.73 12.10 -0.55
CA ASP A 78 11.03 11.58 -1.01
C ASP A 78 11.59 10.53 -0.05
N LYS A 79 11.49 10.76 1.27
CA LYS A 79 11.88 9.77 2.30
C LYS A 79 11.07 8.47 2.18
N THR A 80 9.77 8.57 1.90
CA THR A 80 8.92 7.38 1.70
C THR A 80 9.32 6.60 0.45
N LEU A 81 9.61 7.31 -0.63
CA LEU A 81 10.11 6.69 -1.87
C LEU A 81 11.43 5.95 -1.64
N ASP A 82 12.38 6.58 -0.95
CA ASP A 82 13.67 5.95 -0.59
C ASP A 82 13.48 4.69 0.28
N GLN A 83 12.62 4.75 1.30
CA GLN A 83 12.28 3.58 2.12
C GLN A 83 11.68 2.44 1.30
N ASN A 84 10.78 2.76 0.36
CA ASN A 84 10.17 1.76 -0.52
C ASN A 84 11.19 1.12 -1.46
N ARG A 85 12.14 1.90 -2.00
CA ARG A 85 13.26 1.38 -2.80
C ARG A 85 14.13 0.43 -2.00
N LYS A 86 14.52 0.81 -0.78
CA LYS A 86 15.32 -0.05 0.13
C LYS A 86 14.62 -1.37 0.45
N ARG A 87 13.30 -1.34 0.69
CA ARG A 87 12.51 -2.57 0.89
C ARG A 87 12.49 -3.46 -0.34
N ALA A 88 12.32 -2.88 -1.53
CA ALA A 88 12.32 -3.64 -2.78
C ALA A 88 13.68 -4.34 -3.01
N LEU A 89 14.79 -3.62 -2.77
CA LEU A 89 16.13 -4.19 -2.88
C LEU A 89 16.34 -5.34 -1.89
N SER A 90 15.97 -5.16 -0.62
CA SER A 90 16.09 -6.22 0.39
C SER A 90 15.26 -7.47 0.04
N LEU A 91 14.06 -7.29 -0.53
CA LEU A 91 13.24 -8.42 -1.02
C LEU A 91 13.87 -9.12 -2.22
N PHE A 92 14.49 -8.36 -3.12
CA PHE A 92 15.21 -8.92 -4.26
C PHE A 92 16.42 -9.74 -3.81
N GLU A 93 17.22 -9.22 -2.88
CA GLU A 93 18.36 -9.93 -2.28
C GLU A 93 17.92 -11.22 -1.58
N ALA A 94 16.88 -11.16 -0.75
CA ALA A 94 16.31 -12.34 -0.09
C ALA A 94 15.86 -13.39 -1.11
N SER A 95 15.20 -12.95 -2.19
CA SER A 95 14.76 -13.83 -3.28
C SER A 95 15.94 -14.46 -4.03
N SER A 96 17.01 -13.69 -4.29
CA SER A 96 18.24 -14.19 -4.90
C SER A 96 18.93 -15.23 -4.02
N ASN A 97 19.03 -14.97 -2.71
CA ASN A 97 19.62 -15.90 -1.75
C ASN A 97 18.84 -17.22 -1.65
N LEU A 98 17.50 -17.17 -1.68
CA LEU A 98 16.67 -18.38 -1.73
C LEU A 98 16.93 -19.21 -2.99
N ARG A 99 17.02 -18.57 -4.17
CA ARG A 99 17.35 -19.28 -5.42
C ARG A 99 18.72 -19.94 -5.37
N LYS A 100 19.72 -19.27 -4.78
CA LYS A 100 21.07 -19.83 -4.59
C LYS A 100 21.10 -20.98 -3.58
N ALA A 101 20.29 -20.92 -2.52
CA ALA A 101 20.24 -21.95 -1.48
C ALA A 101 19.52 -23.23 -1.95
N TYR A 102 18.56 -23.10 -2.85
CA TYR A 102 17.76 -24.22 -3.37
C TYR A 102 17.79 -24.26 -4.92
N PRO A 103 18.97 -24.40 -5.54
CA PRO A 103 19.11 -24.34 -6.99
C PRO A 103 18.31 -25.44 -7.68
N ASP A 104 18.18 -26.63 -7.08
CA ASP A 104 17.44 -27.76 -7.64
C ASP A 104 15.93 -27.49 -7.78
N TRP A 105 15.37 -26.58 -6.98
CA TRP A 105 13.95 -26.22 -7.01
C TRP A 105 13.64 -25.09 -7.99
N TYR A 106 14.63 -24.22 -8.24
CA TYR A 106 14.48 -22.99 -9.02
C TYR A 106 15.32 -22.98 -10.31
N GLY A 107 16.05 -24.05 -10.60
CA GLY A 107 17.01 -24.19 -11.70
C GLY A 107 16.44 -24.69 -13.03
N ASN A 108 15.13 -24.97 -13.11
CA ASN A 108 14.47 -25.23 -14.40
C ASN A 108 13.88 -23.92 -14.95
N GLU A 109 14.57 -23.34 -15.93
CA GLU A 109 14.31 -22.07 -16.63
C GLU A 109 13.01 -22.05 -17.46
N ALA A 110 11.90 -22.60 -16.98
CA ALA A 110 10.59 -22.46 -17.64
C ALA A 110 9.74 -21.29 -17.09
N GLN A 111 10.25 -20.50 -16.13
CA GLN A 111 9.47 -19.46 -15.44
C GLN A 111 10.05 -18.04 -15.51
N MET A 112 11.08 -17.80 -16.33
CA MET A 112 11.68 -16.46 -16.48
C MET A 112 11.02 -15.61 -17.59
N GLU A 113 10.05 -16.14 -18.35
CA GLU A 113 9.37 -15.39 -19.42
C GLU A 113 8.41 -14.29 -18.94
N LEU A 114 8.12 -14.18 -17.63
CA LEU A 114 7.15 -13.20 -17.13
C LEU A 114 7.73 -11.79 -16.85
N PHE A 115 9.01 -11.55 -17.13
CA PHE A 115 9.66 -10.26 -16.89
C PHE A 115 10.60 -9.77 -18.01
N ASN A 116 10.56 -10.38 -19.20
CA ASN A 116 11.14 -9.80 -20.43
C ASN A 116 10.07 -9.10 -21.26
#